data_AF-A0AAW0HH17-F1
#
_entry.id   AF-A0AAW0HH17-F1
#
_cell.length_a   1.000
_cell.length_b   1.000
_cell.length_c   1.000
_cell.angle_alpha   90.00
_cell.angle_beta   90.00
_cell.angle_gamma   90.00
#
_symmetry.space_group_name_H-M   'P 1'
#
loop_
_entity.id
_entity.type
_entity.pdbx_description
1 polymer ?
#
loop_
_entity_poly.entity_id
_entity_poly.type
_entity_poly.pdbx_seq_one_letter_code
_entity_poly.pdbx_strand_id
1 'polypeptide(L)'
;MMPAVQKDIPASLHFIDQHREQLVARVTSVDPLLDNLLQCLVLSEEEYEAVRAEVTNQDKMRKLFSFSRSWSRACKDQVYRALKETHPYLIMDLLEKSSSVSVGS
;
A
#
# COMPACT_ATOMS: atom_id res chain seq x y z
N MET A 1 21.62 9.34 30.68
CA MET A 1 21.63 7.99 30.08
C MET A 1 20.22 7.76 29.53
N MET A 2 20.10 7.50 28.23
CA MET A 2 18.83 7.62 27.48
C MET A 2 17.70 6.72 28.04
N PRO A 3 16.43 7.19 28.05
CA PRO A 3 15.33 6.41 28.55
C PRO A 3 15.00 5.24 27.62
N ALA A 4 14.41 4.24 28.24
CA ALA A 4 14.10 2.92 27.72
C ALA A 4 13.47 2.93 26.32
N VAL A 5 13.93 1.95 25.54
CA VAL A 5 13.35 1.39 24.33
C VAL A 5 11.82 1.49 24.37
N GLN A 6 11.27 2.37 23.52
CA GLN A 6 9.85 2.31 23.21
C GLN A 6 9.66 1.04 22.40
N LYS A 7 9.21 0.00 23.09
CA LYS A 7 8.70 -1.23 22.49
C LYS A 7 7.41 -0.84 21.76
N ASP A 8 7.58 -0.33 20.54
CA ASP A 8 6.50 0.10 19.66
C ASP A 8 5.57 -1.09 19.47
N ILE A 9 4.32 -0.91 19.90
CA ILE A 9 3.29 -1.94 19.84
C ILE A 9 3.00 -2.19 18.35
N PRO A 10 3.22 -3.40 17.79
CA PRO A 10 2.86 -3.67 16.40
C PRO A 10 1.37 -4.03 16.31
N ALA A 11 0.45 -3.10 16.61
CA ALA A 11 -0.98 -3.44 16.72
C ALA A 11 -1.94 -2.65 15.82
N SER A 12 -1.44 -2.06 14.73
CA SER A 12 -2.30 -1.83 13.57
C SER A 12 -1.50 -2.10 12.30
N LEU A 13 -1.77 -3.24 11.66
CA LEU A 13 -1.37 -3.45 10.28
C LEU A 13 -1.90 -2.27 9.47
N HIS A 14 -1.02 -1.65 8.68
CA HIS A 14 -1.45 -0.54 7.84
C HIS A 14 -2.52 -1.05 6.86
N PHE A 15 -3.48 -0.20 6.50
CA PHE A 15 -4.58 -0.57 5.59
C PHE A 15 -4.08 -1.31 4.34
N ILE A 16 -2.99 -0.82 3.73
CA ILE A 16 -2.42 -1.44 2.52
C ILE A 16 -1.81 -2.83 2.76
N ASP A 17 -1.29 -3.09 3.96
CA ASP A 17 -0.76 -4.41 4.31
C ASP A 17 -1.91 -5.38 4.61
N GLN A 18 -2.95 -4.89 5.29
CA GLN A 18 -4.17 -5.66 5.59
C GLN A 18 -4.93 -6.05 4.31
N HIS A 19 -5.00 -5.13 3.35
CA HIS A 19 -5.74 -5.33 2.10
C HIS A 19 -4.85 -5.63 0.89
N ARG A 20 -3.61 -6.10 1.13
CA ARG A 20 -2.61 -6.32 0.08
C ARG A 20 -3.14 -7.19 -1.05
N GLU A 21 -3.78 -8.31 -0.74
CA GLU A 21 -4.28 -9.25 -1.75
C GLU A 21 -5.39 -8.64 -2.61
N GLN A 22 -6.32 -7.92 -1.98
CA GLN A 22 -7.41 -7.29 -2.69
C GLN A 22 -6.93 -6.13 -3.55
N LEU A 23 -5.94 -5.35 -3.07
CA LEU A 23 -5.29 -4.30 -3.84
C LEU A 23 -4.55 -4.89 -5.05
N VAL A 24 -3.80 -5.97 -4.88
CA VAL A 24 -3.12 -6.67 -6.00
C VAL A 24 -4.13 -7.19 -7.03
N ALA A 25 -5.24 -7.76 -6.59
CA ALA A 25 -6.21 -8.38 -7.49
C ALA A 25 -7.12 -7.38 -8.20
N ARG A 26 -7.47 -6.25 -7.55
CA ARG A 26 -8.52 -5.33 -8.02
C ARG A 26 -8.00 -4.00 -8.56
N VAL A 27 -6.73 -3.65 -8.35
CA VAL A 27 -6.14 -2.46 -8.99
C VAL A 27 -6.00 -2.73 -10.49
N THR A 28 -6.68 -1.90 -11.29
CA THR A 28 -6.68 -2.03 -12.76
C THR A 28 -5.65 -1.14 -13.42
N SER A 29 -5.24 -0.04 -12.77
CA SER A 29 -4.36 0.97 -13.35
C SER A 29 -3.15 1.24 -12.46
N VAL A 30 -2.05 0.53 -12.67
CA VAL A 30 -0.87 0.63 -11.80
C VAL A 30 0.06 1.78 -12.19
N ASP A 31 0.13 2.13 -13.47
CA ASP A 31 1.01 3.21 -13.96
C ASP A 31 0.76 4.57 -13.26
N PRO A 32 -0.47 5.10 -13.17
CA PRO A 32 -0.71 6.36 -12.46
C PRO A 32 -0.47 6.26 -10.95
N LEU A 33 -0.59 5.06 -10.36
CA LEU A 33 -0.23 4.85 -8.97
C LEU A 33 1.30 4.98 -8.80
N LEU A 34 2.07 4.31 -9.67
CA LEU A 34 3.53 4.35 -9.64
C LEU A 34 4.08 5.76 -9.87
N ASP A 35 3.51 6.53 -10.80
CA ASP A 35 3.95 7.91 -11.06
C ASP A 35 3.77 8.81 -9.83
N ASN A 36 2.69 8.62 -9.07
CA ASN A 36 2.49 9.33 -7.81
C ASN A 36 3.50 8.90 -6.75
N LEU A 37 3.81 7.61 -6.67
CA LEU A 37 4.80 7.08 -5.71
C LEU A 37 6.22 7.56 -5.99
N LEU A 38 6.59 7.65 -7.28
CA LEU A 38 7.87 8.19 -7.71
C LEU A 38 7.99 9.68 -7.39
N GLN A 39 6.96 10.48 -7.71
CA GLN A 39 6.92 11.91 -7.39
C GLN A 39 7.02 12.19 -5.90
N CYS A 40 6.44 11.31 -5.08
CA CYS A 40 6.47 11.45 -3.63
C CYS A 40 7.70 10.82 -2.96
N LEU A 41 8.68 10.38 -3.76
CA LEU A 41 9.93 9.75 -3.31
C LEU A 41 9.69 8.51 -2.42
N VAL A 42 8.58 7.80 -2.64
CA VAL A 42 8.29 6.52 -1.99
C VAL A 42 9.03 5.39 -2.67
N LEU A 43 9.19 5.51 -3.99
CA LEU A 43 9.96 4.61 -4.83
C LEU A 43 11.16 5.37 -5.40
N SER A 44 12.28 4.68 -5.45
CA SER A 44 13.44 5.08 -6.24
C SER A 44 13.14 4.86 -7.73
N GLU A 45 13.87 5.53 -8.63
CA GLU A 45 13.73 5.32 -10.08
C GLU A 45 13.93 3.84 -10.46
N GLU A 46 14.92 3.17 -9.86
CA GLU A 46 15.18 1.75 -10.07
C GLU A 46 13.99 0.86 -9.62
N GLU A 47 13.39 1.17 -8.47
CA GLU A 47 12.23 0.42 -7.96
C GLU A 47 11.01 0.66 -8.85
N TYR A 48 10.80 1.90 -9.30
CA TYR A 48 9.74 2.26 -10.24
C TYR A 48 9.89 1.48 -11.56
N GLU A 49 11.07 1.50 -12.17
CA GLU A 49 11.33 0.78 -13.43
C GLU A 49 11.17 -0.73 -13.24
N ALA A 50 11.67 -1.28 -12.13
CA ALA A 50 11.54 -2.71 -11.81
C ALA A 50 10.08 -3.14 -11.66
N VAL A 51 9.21 -2.31 -11.07
CA VAL A 51 7.78 -2.58 -11.03
C VAL A 51 7.15 -2.41 -12.40
N ARG A 52 7.47 -1.31 -13.11
CA ARG A 52 6.87 -0.98 -14.41
C ARG A 52 7.19 -2.01 -15.50
N ALA A 53 8.35 -2.68 -15.40
CA ALA A 53 8.80 -3.73 -16.30
C ALA A 53 7.95 -5.02 -16.23
N GLU A 54 7.13 -5.19 -15.18
CA GLU A 54 6.25 -6.35 -15.05
C GLU A 54 5.12 -6.33 -16.10
N VAL A 55 4.75 -7.52 -16.58
CA VAL A 55 3.84 -7.69 -17.72
C VAL A 55 2.39 -7.39 -17.36
N THR A 56 1.93 -7.85 -16.20
CA THR A 56 0.53 -7.70 -15.77
C THR A 56 0.40 -6.72 -14.61
N ASN A 57 -0.74 -6.04 -14.51
CA ASN A 57 -1.04 -5.15 -13.38
C ASN A 57 -0.96 -5.86 -12.02
N GLN A 58 -1.32 -7.15 -11.97
CA GLN A 58 -1.24 -7.95 -10.76
C GLN A 58 0.22 -8.22 -10.36
N ASP A 59 1.09 -8.54 -11.33
CA ASP A 59 2.51 -8.73 -11.08
C ASP A 59 3.19 -7.42 -10.68
N LYS A 60 2.85 -6.31 -11.35
CA LYS A 60 3.28 -4.95 -10.94
C LYS A 60 2.95 -4.68 -9.48
N MET A 61 1.68 -4.87 -9.07
CA MET A 61 1.28 -4.66 -7.67
C MET A 61 1.99 -5.62 -6.71
N ARG A 62 2.15 -6.90 -7.07
CA ARG A 62 2.84 -7.88 -6.24
C ARG A 62 4.30 -7.49 -6.02
N LYS A 63 4.97 -7.02 -7.08
CA LYS A 63 6.34 -6.51 -7.07
C LYS A 63 6.43 -5.24 -6.22
N LEU A 64 5.53 -4.29 -6.41
CA LEU A 64 5.44 -3.07 -5.61
C LEU A 64 5.37 -3.38 -4.12
N PHE A 65 4.46 -4.27 -3.71
CA PHE A 65 4.34 -4.66 -2.31
C PHE A 65 5.49 -5.54 -1.80
N SER A 66 6.38 -6.05 -2.66
CA SER A 66 7.59 -6.73 -2.16
C SER A 66 8.53 -5.74 -1.46
N PHE A 67 8.52 -4.47 -1.88
CA PHE A 67 9.25 -3.37 -1.26
C PHE A 67 8.57 -2.85 0.02
N SER A 68 7.32 -3.26 0.31
CA SER A 68 6.57 -2.75 1.48
C SER A 68 7.22 -3.09 2.83
N ARG A 69 8.14 -4.05 2.85
CA ARG A 69 8.98 -4.37 4.02
C ARG A 69 9.97 -3.26 4.37
N SER A 70 10.44 -2.51 3.37
CA SER A 70 11.37 -1.38 3.54
C SER A 70 10.65 -0.05 3.75
N TRP A 71 9.32 -0.01 3.54
CA TRP A 71 8.52 1.20 3.68
C TRP A 71 8.26 1.57 5.13
N SER A 72 8.58 2.83 5.47
CA SER A 72 8.14 3.45 6.71
C SER A 72 6.62 3.68 6.70
N ARG A 73 6.03 3.96 7.87
CA ARG A 73 4.60 4.26 7.97
C ARG A 73 4.18 5.42 7.05
N ALA A 74 5.02 6.46 6.92
CA ALA A 74 4.78 7.59 6.02
C ALA A 74 4.76 7.17 4.54
N CYS A 75 5.65 6.25 4.12
CA CYS A 75 5.62 5.69 2.77
C CYS A 75 4.29 4.96 2.52
N LYS A 76 3.82 4.17 3.50
CA LYS A 76 2.57 3.43 3.40
C LYS A 76 1.35 4.36 3.35
N ASP A 77 1.36 5.45 4.12
CA ASP A 77 0.33 6.50 4.07
C ASP A 77 0.25 7.13 2.67
N GLN A 78 1.40 7.37 2.04
CA GLN A 78 1.45 7.94 0.70
C GLN A 78 0.92 6.97 -0.37
N VAL A 79 1.21 5.67 -0.23
CA VAL A 79 0.63 4.63 -1.09
C VAL A 79 -0.88 4.57 -0.94
N TYR A 80 -1.38 4.67 0.29
CA TYR A 80 -2.81 4.73 0.53
C TYR A 80 -3.46 5.97 -0.09
N ARG A 81 -2.82 7.15 0.00
CA ARG A 81 -3.31 8.38 -0.67
C ARG A 81 -3.35 8.23 -2.18
N ALA A 82 -2.27 7.73 -2.79
CA ALA A 82 -2.21 7.53 -4.23
C ALA A 82 -3.25 6.49 -4.70
N LEU A 83 -3.52 5.45 -3.90
CA LEU A 83 -4.61 4.51 -4.17
C LEU A 83 -6.01 5.16 -4.06
N LYS A 84 -6.21 6.08 -3.11
CA LYS A 84 -7.48 6.84 -3.02
C LYS A 84 -7.70 7.75 -4.22
N GLU A 85 -6.63 8.34 -4.76
CA GLU A 85 -6.72 9.22 -5.92
C GLU A 85 -6.95 8.44 -7.21
N THR A 86 -6.28 7.30 -7.36
CA THR A 86 -6.38 6.47 -8.59
C THR A 86 -7.58 5.52 -8.58
N HIS A 87 -7.92 4.94 -7.43
CA HIS A 87 -9.00 3.94 -7.26
C HIS A 87 -9.85 4.24 -6.02
N PRO A 88 -10.53 5.41 -5.96
CA PRO A 88 -11.32 5.81 -4.80
C PRO A 88 -12.40 4.78 -4.44
N TYR A 89 -13.08 4.22 -5.45
CA TYR A 89 -14.12 3.19 -5.26
C TYR A 89 -13.58 1.90 -4.66
N LEU A 90 -12.38 1.46 -5.06
CA LEU A 90 -11.75 0.28 -4.50
C LEU A 90 -11.43 0.48 -3.01
N ILE A 91 -10.88 1.66 -2.66
CA ILE A 91 -10.56 1.96 -1.28
C ILE A 91 -11.82 2.06 -0.43
N MET A 92 -12.89 2.67 -0.94
CA MET A 92 -14.17 2.75 -0.25
C MET A 92 -14.74 1.36 0.02
N ASP A 93 -14.81 0.48 -0.99
CA ASP A 93 -15.29 -0.91 -0.86
C ASP A 93 -14.49 -1.70 0.20
N LEU A 94 -13.16 -1.55 0.18
CA LEU A 94 -12.28 -2.21 1.16
C LEU A 94 -12.45 -1.65 2.58
N LEU A 95 -12.68 -0.34 2.72
CA LEU A 95 -12.93 0.31 3.99
C LEU A 95 -14.26 -0.15 4.60
N GLU A 96 -15.33 -0.19 3.80
CA GLU A 96 -16.65 -0.67 4.23
C GLU A 96 -16.60 -2.14 4.68
N LYS A 97 -15.86 -2.98 3.95
CA LYS A 97 -15.62 -4.38 4.33
C LYS A 97 -14.84 -4.50 5.64
N SER A 98 -13.88 -3.61 5.89
CA SER A 98 -13.09 -3.61 7.13
C SER A 98 -13.89 -3.15 8.36
N SER A 99 -14.86 -2.23 8.18
CA SER A 99 -15.72 -1.75 9.27
C SER A 99 -16.89 -2.68 9.60
N SER A 100 -17.18 -3.67 8.74
CA SER A 100 -18.30 -4.59 8.93
C SER A 100 -17.99 -5.77 9.86
N VAL A 101 -16.74 -5.94 10.32
CA VAL A 101 -16.38 -6.94 11.35
C VAL A 101 -16.49 -6.32 12.75
N SER A 102 -17.72 -6.16 13.24
CA SER A 102 -18.05 -6.07 14.69
C SER A 102 -19.55 -6.17 15.00
N VAL A 103 -20.37 -6.79 14.16
CA VAL A 103 -21.74 -7.17 14.58
C VAL A 103 -21.99 -8.63 14.21
N GLY A 104 -21.90 -9.50 15.22
CA GLY A 104 -22.50 -10.83 15.16
C GLY A 104 -21.60 -11.97 15.62
N SER A 105 -21.55 -12.19 16.94
CA SER A 105 -21.91 -13.48 17.58
C SER A 105 -22.03 -13.27 19.08
#